data_AF-A0A7S3MNZ2-F1
#
_entry.id   AF-A0A7S3MNZ2-F1
#
_cell.length_a   1.000
_cell.length_b   1.000
_cell.length_c   1.000
_cell.angle_alpha   90.00
_cell.angle_beta   90.00
_cell.angle_gamma   90.00
#
_symmetry.space_group_name_H-M   'P 1'
#
loop_
_entity.id
_entity.type
_entity.pdbx_description
1 polymer ?
#
loop_
_entity_poly.entity_id
_entity_poly.type
_entity_poly.pdbx_seq_one_letter_code
_entity_poly.pdbx_strand_id
1 'polypeptide(L)'
;MQLLKSINPSEAGLLDAASRCHIRFRLGGDRFPPLIYYKIFSHGGVVDINAFAPRDYNALKKEHRKDTINVRYDKPENDNFDGWYQRIERNGWRPISDKLLTPGDRVEIESSAKPKVFHFEPNLRKKLTAQ
;
A
#
# COMPACT_ATOMS: atom_id res chain seq x y z
N MET A 1 -3.32 0.84 -19.34
CA MET A 1 -3.64 2.04 -18.52
C MET A 1 -4.91 2.78 -18.95
N GLN A 2 -5.28 2.85 -20.24
CA GLN A 2 -6.42 3.65 -20.70
C GLN A 2 -7.76 3.31 -20.01
N LEU A 3 -8.05 2.02 -19.79
CA LEU A 3 -9.27 1.58 -19.09
C LEU A 3 -9.32 2.04 -17.61
N LEU A 4 -8.17 2.11 -16.92
CA LEU A 4 -8.17 2.66 -15.56
C LEU A 4 -8.45 4.15 -15.57
N LYS A 5 -7.99 4.88 -16.61
CA LYS A 5 -8.28 6.31 -16.74
C LYS A 5 -9.77 6.59 -16.84
N SER A 6 -10.55 5.69 -17.45
CA SER A 6 -12.01 5.83 -17.53
C SER A 6 -12.74 5.39 -16.25
N ILE A 7 -12.18 4.46 -15.47
CA ILE A 7 -12.81 3.93 -14.25
C ILE A 7 -12.43 4.76 -13.02
N ASN A 8 -11.14 5.09 -12.87
CA ASN A 8 -10.58 5.82 -11.74
C ASN A 8 -9.37 6.65 -12.22
N PRO A 9 -9.59 7.88 -12.73
CA PRO A 9 -8.53 8.72 -13.25
C PRO A 9 -7.50 9.12 -12.18
N SER A 10 -7.94 9.29 -10.92
CA SER A 10 -7.07 9.66 -9.80
C SER A 10 -6.01 8.59 -9.55
N GLU A 11 -6.41 7.31 -9.49
CA GLU A 11 -5.44 6.22 -9.35
C GLU A 11 -4.59 6.02 -10.61
N ALA A 12 -5.19 6.21 -11.80
CA ALA A 12 -4.45 6.11 -13.05
C ALA A 12 -3.32 7.14 -13.15
N GLY A 13 -3.47 8.32 -12.53
CA GLY A 13 -2.42 9.34 -12.46
C GLY A 13 -1.26 8.99 -11.54
N LEU A 14 -1.45 8.08 -10.57
CA LEU A 14 -0.40 7.63 -9.65
C LEU A 14 0.44 6.49 -10.22
N LEU A 15 -0.06 5.79 -11.24
CA LEU A 15 0.64 4.65 -11.82
C LEU A 15 1.48 5.06 -13.03
N ASP A 16 2.77 4.74 -12.99
CA ASP A 16 3.67 4.91 -14.12
C ASP A 16 3.95 3.58 -14.85
N ALA A 17 4.38 3.67 -16.12
CA ALA A 17 4.78 2.53 -16.93
C ALA A 17 5.94 1.75 -16.29
N ALA A 18 6.88 2.44 -15.63
CA ALA A 18 8.01 1.80 -14.95
C ALA A 18 7.59 0.93 -13.76
N SER A 19 6.42 1.19 -13.17
CA SER A 19 5.92 0.44 -12.00
C SER A 19 5.52 -1.01 -12.31
N ARG A 20 5.44 -1.39 -13.61
CA ARG A 20 5.08 -2.73 -14.09
C ARG A 20 3.79 -3.25 -13.41
N CYS A 21 2.78 -2.39 -13.33
CA CYS A 21 1.49 -2.72 -12.76
C CYS A 21 0.54 -3.30 -13.83
N HIS A 22 -0.31 -4.23 -13.42
CA HIS A 22 -1.43 -4.71 -14.22
C HIS A 22 -2.70 -4.72 -13.37
N ILE A 23 -3.84 -4.67 -14.06
CA ILE A 23 -5.16 -4.64 -13.42
C ILE A 23 -5.82 -5.96 -13.73
N ARG A 24 -6.37 -6.62 -12.71
CA ARG A 24 -7.22 -7.79 -12.91
C ARG A 24 -8.66 -7.41 -12.66
N PHE A 25 -9.54 -7.96 -13.49
CA PHE A 25 -10.98 -7.84 -13.33
C PHE A 25 -11.57 -9.16 -12.86
N ARG A 26 -12.66 -9.07 -12.10
CA ARG A 26 -13.48 -10.24 -11.73
C ARG A 26 -14.95 -9.86 -11.69
N LEU A 27 -15.79 -10.85 -11.92
CA LEU A 27 -17.21 -10.75 -11.62
C LEU A 27 -17.44 -11.13 -10.16
N GLY A 28 -18.35 -10.44 -9.49
CA GLY A 28 -18.74 -10.71 -8.11
C GLY A 28 -20.09 -10.09 -7.80
N GLY A 29 -20.35 -9.86 -6.52
CA GLY A 29 -21.64 -9.38 -6.02
C GLY A 29 -22.57 -10.52 -5.64
N ASP A 30 -23.52 -10.22 -4.77
CA ASP A 30 -24.39 -11.22 -4.14
C ASP A 30 -25.65 -11.55 -4.99
N ARG A 31 -25.89 -10.81 -6.08
CA ARG A 31 -27.07 -10.95 -6.96
C ARG A 31 -26.72 -10.72 -8.43
N PHE A 32 -27.52 -11.28 -9.32
CA PHE A 32 -27.45 -11.01 -10.76
C PHE A 32 -28.21 -9.71 -11.11
N PRO A 33 -27.71 -8.88 -12.05
CA PRO A 33 -26.46 -8.99 -12.79
C PRO A 33 -25.22 -8.77 -11.91
N PRO A 34 -24.10 -9.48 -12.15
CA PRO A 34 -22.92 -9.39 -11.30
C PRO A 34 -22.24 -8.02 -11.42
N LEU A 35 -21.56 -7.62 -10.34
CA LEU A 35 -20.69 -6.44 -10.30
C LEU A 35 -19.30 -6.80 -10.84
N ILE A 36 -18.69 -5.86 -11.56
CA ILE A 36 -17.30 -5.99 -12.01
C ILE A 36 -16.41 -5.35 -10.95
N TYR A 37 -15.43 -6.08 -10.46
CA TYR A 37 -14.41 -5.58 -9.54
C TYR A 37 -13.05 -5.52 -10.22
N TYR A 38 -12.21 -4.61 -9.77
CA TYR A 38 -10.82 -4.52 -10.19
C TYR A 38 -9.86 -4.51 -8.99
N LYS A 39 -8.62 -4.94 -9.23
CA LYS A 39 -7.51 -4.83 -8.28
C LYS A 39 -6.21 -4.58 -9.03
N ILE A 40 -5.38 -3.69 -8.49
CA ILE A 40 -4.07 -3.35 -9.05
C ILE A 40 -3.03 -4.31 -8.46
N PHE A 41 -2.27 -4.95 -9.34
CA PHE A 41 -1.15 -5.81 -9.00
C PHE A 41 0.14 -5.19 -9.53
N SER A 42 1.17 -5.12 -8.70
CA SER A 42 2.51 -4.72 -9.15
C SER A 42 3.40 -5.96 -9.31
N HIS A 43 4.12 -6.01 -10.43
CA HIS A 43 5.21 -6.98 -10.67
C HIS A 43 6.59 -6.33 -10.59
N GLY A 44 6.64 -5.01 -10.46
CA GLY A 44 7.88 -4.28 -10.25
C GLY A 44 8.48 -4.59 -8.88
N GLY A 45 9.77 -4.27 -8.71
CA GLY A 45 10.40 -4.28 -7.40
C GLY A 45 9.83 -3.17 -6.53
N VAL A 46 8.75 -3.44 -5.80
CA VAL A 46 8.20 -2.51 -4.80
C VAL A 46 8.96 -2.72 -3.50
N VAL A 47 9.66 -1.69 -3.06
CA VAL A 47 10.40 -1.69 -1.79
C VAL A 47 9.69 -0.77 -0.81
N ASP A 48 9.52 -1.27 0.40
CA ASP A 48 9.00 -0.47 1.52
C ASP A 48 10.13 0.39 2.10
N ILE A 49 9.88 1.68 2.26
CA ILE A 49 10.87 2.64 2.75
C ILE A 49 11.36 2.27 4.16
N ASN A 50 10.45 1.84 5.04
CA ASN A 50 10.78 1.46 6.41
C ASN A 50 11.51 0.10 6.47
N ALA A 51 11.45 -0.72 5.42
CA ALA A 51 12.31 -1.92 5.33
C ALA A 51 13.79 -1.58 5.11
N PHE A 52 14.09 -0.52 4.35
CA PHE A 52 15.47 -0.14 4.00
C PHE A 52 16.06 0.85 5.00
N ALA A 53 15.26 1.81 5.45
CA ALA A 53 15.70 2.85 6.37
C ALA A 53 14.67 3.06 7.48
N PRO A 54 14.78 2.28 8.57
CA PRO A 54 13.81 2.31 9.66
C PRO A 54 14.04 3.54 10.55
N ARG A 55 13.11 4.49 10.53
CA ARG A 55 13.14 5.74 11.33
C ARG A 55 11.78 6.44 11.36
N ASP A 56 11.62 7.40 12.26
CA ASP A 56 10.48 8.31 12.29
C ASP A 56 10.63 9.42 11.24
N TYR A 57 9.97 9.26 10.10
CA TYR A 57 9.98 10.24 9.01
C TYR A 57 9.27 11.56 9.33
N ASN A 58 8.39 11.58 10.33
CA ASN A 58 7.65 12.79 10.72
C ASN A 58 8.50 13.66 11.67
N ALA A 59 9.29 13.03 12.55
CA ALA A 59 10.16 13.73 13.50
C ALA A 59 11.49 14.22 12.89
N LEU A 60 11.86 13.74 11.69
CA LEU A 60 13.06 14.19 10.98
C LEU A 60 12.98 15.70 10.69
N LYS A 61 13.89 16.47 11.29
CA LYS A 61 14.09 17.88 10.94
C LYS A 61 14.67 17.95 9.53
N LYS A 62 14.23 18.93 8.73
CA LYS A 62 14.87 19.22 7.43
C LYS A 62 16.31 19.66 7.68
N GLU A 63 17.27 18.82 7.32
CA GLU A 63 18.67 19.20 7.34
C GLU A 63 18.91 20.23 6.23
N HIS A 64 19.44 21.40 6.60
CA HIS A 64 19.70 22.50 5.66
C HIS A 64 21.09 22.40 5.00
N ARG A 65 21.85 21.33 5.28
CA ARG A 65 23.20 21.10 4.72
C ARG A 65 23.37 19.65 4.30
N LYS A 66 24.39 19.40 3.48
CA LYS A 66 24.82 18.06 3.03
C LYS A 66 25.47 17.30 4.20
N ASP A 67 24.76 17.17 5.31
CA ASP A 67 25.19 16.27 6.36
C ASP A 67 25.00 14.85 5.82
N THR A 68 26.05 14.04 5.97
CA THR A 68 26.06 12.67 5.46
C THR A 68 25.04 11.86 6.24
N ILE A 69 23.88 11.59 5.62
CA ILE A 69 22.82 10.74 6.20
C ILE A 69 23.43 9.39 6.58
N ASN A 70 23.69 9.21 7.87
CA ASN A 70 24.32 8.01 8.40
C ASN A 70 23.21 7.00 8.74
N VAL A 71 22.81 6.20 7.74
CA VAL A 71 21.68 5.24 7.82
C VAL A 71 21.81 4.23 9.00
N ARG A 72 23.02 4.05 9.54
CA ARG A 72 23.28 3.18 10.70
C ARG A 72 23.00 3.82 12.06
N TYR A 73 22.93 5.15 12.17
CA TYR A 73 23.03 5.86 13.47
C TYR A 73 21.76 6.60 13.92
N ASP A 74 20.68 6.63 13.14
CA ASP A 74 19.47 7.38 13.50
C ASP A 74 18.48 6.60 14.38
N LYS A 75 18.82 5.38 14.83
CA LYS A 75 17.93 4.58 15.69
C LYS A 75 18.19 4.90 17.16
N PRO A 76 17.23 5.48 17.90
CA PRO A 76 17.36 5.57 19.35
C PRO A 76 17.42 4.16 19.94
N GLU A 77 18.34 3.90 20.88
CA GLU A 77 18.51 2.55 21.48
C GLU A 77 17.25 2.03 22.17
N ASN A 78 16.41 2.93 22.69
CA ASN A 78 15.14 2.63 23.35
C ASN A 78 13.97 3.37 22.68
N ASP A 79 13.86 3.26 21.36
CA ASP A 79 12.67 3.75 20.66
C ASP A 79 11.53 2.73 20.76
N ASN A 80 10.34 3.19 21.17
CA ASN A 80 9.12 2.39 21.15
C ASN A 80 8.52 2.29 19.73
N PHE A 81 9.17 2.92 18.74
CA PHE A 81 8.74 3.02 17.35
C PHE A 81 7.38 3.74 17.18
N ASP A 82 7.00 4.54 18.19
CA ASP A 82 5.78 5.33 18.14
C ASP A 82 5.93 6.47 17.14
N GLY A 83 4.90 6.74 16.35
CA GLY A 83 4.95 7.74 15.27
C GLY A 83 5.71 7.32 13.99
N TRP A 84 6.41 6.17 14.00
CA TRP A 84 7.11 5.67 12.82
C TRP A 84 6.16 5.32 11.67
N TYR A 85 6.70 5.30 10.44
CA TYR A 85 5.95 4.87 9.26
C TYR A 85 5.35 3.46 9.46
N GLN A 86 4.03 3.37 9.33
CA GLN A 86 3.30 2.10 9.35
C GLN A 86 2.72 1.78 7.98
N ARG A 87 2.98 0.56 7.51
CA ARG A 87 2.48 0.07 6.23
C ARG A 87 1.04 -0.42 6.38
N ILE A 88 0.10 0.28 5.74
CA ILE A 88 -1.30 -0.15 5.68
C ILE A 88 -1.63 -0.54 4.24
N GLU A 89 -1.89 -1.83 4.01
CA GLU A 89 -2.28 -2.34 2.70
C GLU A 89 -3.81 -2.21 2.53
N ARG A 90 -4.29 -1.16 1.87
CA ARG A 90 -5.71 -1.00 1.48
C ARG A 90 -5.97 -1.41 0.03
N ASN A 91 -5.32 -2.48 -0.43
CA ASN A 91 -5.44 -2.96 -1.80
C ASN A 91 -6.47 -4.09 -1.93
N GLY A 92 -7.70 -3.80 -1.50
CA GLY A 92 -8.86 -4.68 -1.70
C GLY A 92 -9.32 -4.74 -3.15
N TRP A 93 -10.29 -5.60 -3.43
CA TRP A 93 -11.00 -5.61 -4.71
C TRP A 93 -12.08 -4.55 -4.69
N ARG A 94 -12.04 -3.61 -5.65
CA ARG A 94 -12.92 -2.44 -5.68
C ARG A 94 -13.95 -2.61 -6.78
N PRO A 95 -15.23 -2.35 -6.55
CA PRO A 95 -16.23 -2.37 -7.61
C PRO A 95 -15.94 -1.25 -8.62
N ILE A 96 -16.16 -1.53 -9.90
CA ILE A 96 -16.33 -0.49 -10.91
C ILE A 96 -17.73 0.08 -10.68
N SER A 97 -17.82 1.27 -10.08
CA SER A 97 -19.08 1.98 -9.92
C SER A 97 -18.96 3.39 -10.47
N ASP A 98 -20.06 3.89 -11.03
CA ASP A 98 -20.15 5.27 -11.52
C ASP A 98 -20.27 6.28 -10.35
N LYS A 99 -20.57 5.77 -9.15
CA LYS A 99 -20.81 6.56 -7.94
C LYS A 99 -19.61 6.47 -7.01
N LEU A 100 -18.74 7.47 -7.11
CA LEU A 100 -17.51 7.66 -6.32
C LEU A 100 -17.70 7.64 -4.79
N LEU A 101 -18.94 7.75 -4.28
CA LEU A 101 -19.28 7.80 -2.85
C LEU A 101 -20.19 6.65 -2.37
N THR A 102 -20.27 5.54 -3.11
CA THR A 102 -21.00 4.38 -2.59
C THR A 102 -20.25 3.84 -1.36
N PRO A 103 -20.93 3.61 -0.21
CA PRO A 103 -20.30 2.97 0.94
C PRO A 103 -19.56 1.71 0.48
N GLY A 104 -18.34 1.50 0.98
CA GLY A 104 -17.44 0.44 0.52
C GLY A 104 -18.21 -0.86 0.37
N ASP A 105 -18.19 -1.42 -0.84
CA ASP A 105 -18.92 -2.66 -1.10
C ASP A 105 -18.41 -3.75 -0.14
N ARG A 106 -19.29 -4.67 0.28
CA ARG A 106 -18.94 -5.73 1.26
C ARG A 106 -17.65 -6.44 0.88
N VAL A 107 -17.50 -6.72 -0.41
CA VAL A 107 -16.32 -7.39 -0.97
C VAL A 107 -15.06 -6.52 -0.86
N GLU A 108 -15.18 -5.21 -1.05
CA GLU A 108 -14.08 -4.26 -0.88
C GLU A 108 -13.65 -4.17 0.58
N ILE A 109 -14.61 -4.02 1.50
CA ILE A 109 -14.35 -3.95 2.94
C ILE A 109 -13.66 -5.22 3.42
N GLU A 110 -14.24 -6.39 3.15
CA GLU A 110 -13.69 -7.68 3.61
C GLU A 110 -12.30 -7.97 3.01
N SER A 111 -12.07 -7.60 1.75
CA SER A 111 -10.79 -7.87 1.09
C SER A 111 -9.69 -6.87 1.45
N SER A 112 -10.05 -5.63 1.80
CA SER A 112 -9.11 -4.59 2.27
C SER A 112 -8.82 -4.69 3.76
N ALA A 113 -9.75 -5.24 4.55
CA ALA A 113 -9.60 -5.37 6.00
C ALA A 113 -8.57 -6.44 6.42
N LYS A 114 -8.08 -7.28 5.49
CA LYS A 114 -7.09 -8.32 5.80
C LYS A 114 -5.78 -7.66 6.27
N PRO A 115 -5.44 -7.73 7.57
CA PRO A 115 -4.24 -7.08 8.06
C PRO A 115 -3.03 -7.84 7.51
N LYS A 116 -2.07 -7.10 6.95
CA LYS A 116 -0.77 -7.65 6.59
C LYS A 116 0.25 -7.11 7.58
N VAL A 117 0.60 -7.95 8.56
CA VAL A 117 1.58 -7.58 9.58
C VAL A 117 2.92 -7.30 8.89
N PHE A 118 3.52 -6.16 9.22
CA PHE A 118 4.80 -5.75 8.69
C PHE A 118 5.76 -5.40 9.83
N HIS A 119 7.02 -5.79 9.66
CA HIS A 119 8.12 -5.37 10.51
C HIS A 119 9.32 -5.02 9.62
N PHE A 120 10.10 -4.00 10.01
CA PHE A 120 11.28 -3.60 9.25
C PHE A 120 12.37 -4.69 9.30
N GLU A 121 12.56 -5.33 10.45
CA GLU A 121 13.47 -6.47 10.57
C GLU A 121 12.98 -7.71 9.80
N PRO A 122 13.80 -8.27 8.88
CA PRO A 122 13.41 -9.43 8.09
C PRO A 122 13.04 -10.67 8.91
N ASN A 123 13.75 -10.92 10.02
CA ASN A 123 13.54 -12.11 10.85
C ASN A 123 12.21 -12.06 11.60
N LEU A 124 11.89 -10.92 12.20
CA LEU A 124 10.60 -10.71 12.87
C LEU A 124 9.45 -10.71 11.85
N ARG A 125 9.63 -10.07 10.69
CA ARG A 125 8.63 -10.08 9.62
C ARG A 125 8.30 -11.51 9.14
N LYS A 126 9.32 -12.37 8.95
CA LYS A 126 9.11 -13.78 8.59
C LYS A 126 8.32 -14.52 9.66
N LYS A 127 8.64 -14.34 10.94
CA LYS A 127 7.90 -14.95 12.06
C LYS A 127 6.43 -14.51 12.10
N LEU A 128 6.17 -13.22 11.87
CA LEU A 128 4.82 -12.64 11.90
C LEU A 128 3.96 -13.04 10.69
N THR A 129 4.56 -13.40 9.56
CA THR A 129 3.85 -13.76 8.32
C THR A 129 3.65 -15.28 8.17
N ALA A 130 4.31 -16.10 8.98
CA ALA A 130 4.26 -17.56 8.89
C ALA A 130 3.04 -18.19 9.62
N GLN A 131 2.20 -17.38 10.24
CA GLN A 131 0.93 -17.78 10.87
C GLN A 131 -0.22 -17.62 9.87
#